data_AF-A0A661ZWK5-F1
#
_entry.id   AF-A0A661ZWK5-F1
#
_cell.length_a   1.000
_cell.length_b   1.000
_cell.length_c   1.000
_cell.angle_alpha   90.00
_cell.angle_beta   90.00
_cell.angle_gamma   90.00
#
_symmetry.space_group_name_H-M   'P 1'
#
loop_
_entity.id
_entity.type
_entity.pdbx_description
1 polymer ?
#
loop_
_entity_poly.entity_id
_entity_poly.type
_entity_poly.pdbx_seq_one_letter_code
_entity_poly.pdbx_strand_id
1 'polypeptide(L)'
;MQKLYVKVFFSFVIVLYGLLTSGMIFPENQIGSDSSKAIIIENFDDGTISLGSYSDQDEDPTYWALDSETTYENSPWALRLHGNTWKLQNIDPVVMGSGDVWQVSAYIDSVAEIQGFGIMDSEHVLFYSFAGTEELDIEEWATVYQGAFPEKQWNEYQLPVADDWLAYFGYLPEITHLVYINDNDNALGGVVYFDQIININNDLACAPQVSIDYSIGGIYTNIEGDDVVDVQFTSEVVDPDSNEHDFFWDFGDGSTSQEQNPLHAFLVNDDHPYTVLLEAVDPTNLWGQASCSVEVDPGGSTFPVTINFVGDIMLARKYEYPGGIIPIQGVEAIFEPTKPYLGDAANITVANLESPLTTFPEHHPTKTICFKGSPENVDGLTYAGIDIVTLANNHILDYLQPGMHETQYVLNTNNIVSFGAGVNSYKAYLPAFYSKSGVVFAFLGASDRTGQYNNYQPYLNAGF
;
A
#
# COMPACT_ATOMS: atom_id res chain seq x y z
N MET A 1 48.45 -51.64 11.31
CA MET A 1 48.08 -50.21 11.37
C MET A 1 46.96 -49.96 10.37
N GLN A 2 45.72 -49.91 10.84
CA GLN A 2 44.59 -49.19 10.24
C GLN A 2 43.42 -49.33 11.21
N LYS A 3 43.06 -48.24 11.89
CA LYS A 3 41.89 -48.16 12.76
C LYS A 3 40.74 -47.58 11.95
N LEU A 4 39.65 -48.34 11.90
CA LEU A 4 38.34 -47.91 11.42
C LEU A 4 37.77 -46.91 12.44
N TYR A 5 37.51 -45.67 12.04
CA TYR A 5 36.72 -44.71 12.83
C TYR A 5 35.38 -44.49 12.11
N VAL A 6 34.30 -44.85 12.78
CA VAL A 6 32.93 -44.50 12.40
C VAL A 6 32.69 -43.08 12.89
N LYS A 7 32.45 -42.14 11.97
CA LYS A 7 31.96 -40.78 12.27
C LYS A 7 30.44 -40.79 12.13
N VAL A 8 29.76 -40.52 13.23
CA VAL A 8 28.34 -40.16 13.29
C VAL A 8 28.24 -38.69 12.88
N PHE A 9 27.49 -38.37 11.83
CA PHE A 9 27.05 -37.02 11.53
C PHE A 9 25.66 -36.83 12.15
N PHE A 10 25.53 -35.85 13.04
CA PHE A 10 24.23 -35.29 13.43
C PHE A 10 23.81 -34.29 12.35
N SER A 11 22.64 -34.48 11.75
CA SER A 11 21.95 -33.42 11.03
C SER A 11 21.35 -32.46 12.05
N PHE A 12 21.78 -31.20 12.01
CA PHE A 12 20.99 -30.10 12.56
C PHE A 12 19.93 -29.74 11.52
N VAL A 13 18.66 -29.82 11.91
CA VAL A 13 17.54 -29.18 11.21
C VAL A 13 17.66 -27.71 11.53
N ILE A 14 18.09 -26.92 10.54
CA ILE A 14 17.91 -25.47 10.53
C ILE A 14 16.42 -25.26 10.30
N VAL A 15 15.73 -24.67 11.27
CA VAL A 15 14.39 -24.10 11.08
C VAL A 15 14.57 -22.93 10.12
N LEU A 16 14.36 -23.19 8.83
CA LEU A 16 14.16 -22.15 7.84
C LEU A 16 12.86 -21.43 8.22
N TYR A 17 12.93 -20.12 8.46
CA TYR A 17 11.83 -19.23 8.09
C TYR A 17 11.62 -19.42 6.59
N GLY A 18 10.64 -20.25 6.26
CA GLY A 18 10.31 -20.65 4.91
C GLY A 18 8.94 -20.12 4.53
N LEU A 19 8.95 -19.31 3.47
CA LEU A 19 7.90 -19.17 2.46
C LEU A 19 6.74 -18.21 2.76
N LEU A 20 6.98 -16.92 2.52
CA LEU A 20 6.16 -16.13 1.60
C LEU A 20 7.06 -15.36 0.63
N THR A 21 7.80 -16.12 -0.19
CA THR A 21 8.32 -15.61 -1.46
C THR A 21 8.04 -16.64 -2.52
N SER A 22 7.00 -16.42 -3.31
CA SER A 22 6.98 -16.90 -4.68
C SER A 22 6.88 -15.69 -5.59
N GLY A 23 8.02 -15.28 -6.15
CA GLY A 23 8.01 -14.64 -7.44
C GLY A 23 7.44 -15.66 -8.43
N MET A 24 6.15 -15.57 -8.70
CA MET A 24 5.53 -16.21 -9.84
C MET A 24 5.17 -15.12 -10.83
N ILE A 25 5.99 -14.98 -11.87
CA ILE A 25 5.51 -14.42 -13.12
C ILE A 25 4.53 -15.47 -13.65
N PHE A 26 3.25 -15.26 -13.39
CA PHE A 26 2.19 -16.02 -14.02
C PHE A 26 1.63 -15.26 -15.22
N PRO A 27 1.27 -15.97 -16.30
CA PRO A 27 0.56 -15.36 -17.41
C PRO A 27 -0.78 -14.85 -16.89
N GLU A 28 -1.24 -13.72 -17.43
CA GLU A 28 -2.65 -13.30 -17.36
C GLU A 28 -3.55 -14.50 -17.64
N ASN A 29 -4.10 -15.10 -16.61
CA ASN A 29 -5.14 -16.10 -16.73
C ASN A 29 -6.43 -15.44 -16.26
N GLN A 30 -7.10 -14.87 -17.27
CA GLN A 30 -8.56 -14.81 -17.45
C GLN A 30 -9.35 -15.33 -16.24
N ILE A 31 -9.82 -14.39 -15.43
CA ILE A 31 -10.83 -14.61 -14.40
C ILE A 31 -12.06 -15.25 -15.06
N GLY A 32 -12.50 -16.36 -14.49
CA GLY A 32 -13.72 -17.05 -14.87
C GLY A 32 -14.92 -16.11 -14.71
N SER A 33 -15.72 -16.03 -15.77
CA SER A 33 -16.93 -15.23 -15.87
C SER A 33 -17.99 -15.63 -14.83
N ASP A 34 -18.15 -14.82 -13.78
CA ASP A 34 -19.47 -14.49 -13.28
C ASP A 34 -19.47 -12.98 -12.98
N SER A 35 -20.00 -12.21 -13.91
CA SER A 35 -19.74 -10.77 -14.00
C SER A 35 -20.69 -9.97 -13.11
N SER A 36 -20.21 -9.44 -11.99
CA SER A 36 -20.79 -8.27 -11.34
C SER A 36 -20.28 -6.99 -12.02
N LYS A 37 -20.50 -6.89 -13.34
CA LYS A 37 -19.93 -5.88 -14.25
C LYS A 37 -19.94 -4.48 -13.62
N ALA A 38 -18.81 -3.79 -13.74
CA ALA A 38 -18.70 -2.34 -13.56
C ALA A 38 -19.93 -1.60 -14.12
N ILE A 39 -20.39 -0.62 -13.36
CA ILE A 39 -21.56 0.19 -13.72
C ILE A 39 -21.06 1.32 -14.60
N ILE A 40 -21.55 1.38 -15.84
CA ILE A 40 -21.21 2.46 -16.77
C ILE A 40 -21.90 3.75 -16.33
N ILE A 41 -21.10 4.80 -16.15
CA ILE A 41 -21.57 6.16 -15.86
C ILE A 41 -21.59 6.97 -17.15
N GLU A 42 -20.49 6.93 -17.91
CA GLU A 42 -20.37 7.53 -19.24
C GLU A 42 -19.30 6.79 -20.05
N ASN A 43 -19.52 6.55 -21.32
CA ASN A 43 -18.56 5.89 -22.21
C ASN A 43 -18.53 6.47 -23.64
N PHE A 44 -19.31 7.51 -23.91
CA PHE A 44 -19.37 8.26 -25.17
C PHE A 44 -19.79 7.44 -26.41
N ASP A 45 -20.11 6.15 -26.23
CA ASP A 45 -20.30 5.18 -27.31
C ASP A 45 -21.46 5.51 -28.24
N ASP A 46 -22.46 6.22 -27.74
CA ASP A 46 -23.64 6.62 -28.49
C ASP A 46 -23.35 7.71 -29.54
N GLY A 47 -22.17 8.34 -29.47
CA GLY A 47 -21.74 9.43 -30.34
C GLY A 47 -22.52 10.73 -30.10
N THR A 48 -23.24 10.86 -28.99
CA THR A 48 -24.05 12.02 -28.65
C THR A 48 -23.82 12.48 -27.22
N ILE A 49 -23.27 13.68 -27.07
CA ILE A 49 -23.05 14.30 -25.75
C ILE A 49 -23.60 15.73 -25.73
N SER A 50 -24.12 16.16 -24.58
CA SER A 50 -24.48 17.56 -24.32
C SER A 50 -23.57 18.13 -23.24
N LEU A 51 -22.69 19.05 -23.63
CA LEU A 51 -21.77 19.73 -22.74
C LEU A 51 -22.15 21.20 -22.57
N GLY A 52 -22.19 21.64 -21.32
CA GLY A 52 -22.17 23.05 -20.93
C GLY A 52 -20.76 23.50 -20.56
N SER A 53 -20.60 24.80 -20.36
CA SER A 53 -19.39 25.40 -19.78
C SER A 53 -19.46 25.30 -18.26
N TYR A 54 -18.37 24.88 -17.62
CA TYR A 54 -18.26 24.93 -16.16
C TYR A 54 -17.88 26.34 -15.69
N SER A 55 -18.81 27.01 -15.03
CA SER A 55 -18.63 28.37 -14.48
C SER A 55 -18.04 29.35 -15.50
N ASP A 56 -17.17 30.24 -15.03
CA ASP A 56 -16.35 31.22 -15.74
C ASP A 56 -14.95 30.71 -16.11
N GLN A 57 -14.65 29.43 -15.87
CA GLN A 57 -13.36 28.80 -16.18
C GLN A 57 -13.22 28.39 -17.66
N ASP A 58 -14.33 28.17 -18.36
CA ASP A 58 -14.32 27.72 -19.76
C ASP A 58 -14.15 28.91 -20.74
N GLU A 59 -12.91 29.30 -21.02
CA GLU A 59 -12.61 30.39 -21.95
C GLU A 59 -12.80 29.99 -23.43
N ASP A 60 -12.68 28.70 -23.75
CA ASP A 60 -12.84 28.14 -25.10
C ASP A 60 -14.06 27.18 -25.20
N PRO A 61 -15.32 27.68 -25.12
CA PRO A 61 -16.52 26.86 -24.99
C PRO A 61 -16.75 25.87 -26.16
N THR A 62 -16.13 26.11 -27.31
CA THR A 62 -16.26 25.26 -28.51
C THR A 62 -15.09 24.30 -28.76
N TYR A 63 -14.06 24.29 -27.91
CA TYR A 63 -12.83 23.52 -28.15
C TYR A 63 -12.89 22.10 -27.57
N TRP A 64 -13.88 21.36 -28.04
CA TRP A 64 -14.10 19.97 -27.72
C TRP A 64 -14.69 19.22 -28.92
N ALA A 65 -14.51 17.90 -28.97
CA ALA A 65 -15.13 17.05 -29.97
C ALA A 65 -15.25 15.60 -29.45
N LEU A 66 -16.16 14.83 -30.05
CA LEU A 66 -16.07 13.37 -29.98
C LEU A 66 -15.13 12.89 -31.09
N ASP A 67 -14.07 12.21 -30.72
CA ASP A 67 -13.02 11.71 -31.60
C ASP A 67 -13.19 10.21 -31.84
N SER A 68 -13.07 9.74 -33.08
CA SER A 68 -13.21 8.33 -33.45
C SER A 68 -11.88 7.67 -33.84
N GLU A 69 -10.77 8.41 -33.77
CA GLU A 69 -9.44 7.91 -34.13
C GLU A 69 -8.62 7.55 -32.88
N THR A 70 -8.70 8.36 -31.83
CA THR A 70 -8.03 8.13 -30.54
C THR A 70 -9.06 7.74 -29.49
N THR A 71 -9.30 6.44 -29.32
CA THR A 71 -10.35 5.89 -28.45
C THR A 71 -9.84 4.78 -27.53
N TYR A 72 -10.54 4.50 -26.43
CA TYR A 72 -10.15 3.47 -25.45
C TYR A 72 -10.68 2.09 -25.87
N GLU A 73 -9.85 1.04 -25.82
CA GLU A 73 -10.26 -0.35 -26.12
C GLU A 73 -11.06 -0.59 -27.43
N ASN A 74 -10.89 0.28 -28.44
CA ASN A 74 -11.68 0.30 -29.68
C ASN A 74 -13.15 0.71 -29.49
N SER A 75 -13.46 1.49 -28.46
CA SER A 75 -14.71 2.24 -28.37
C SER A 75 -14.88 3.12 -29.63
N PRO A 76 -16.11 3.38 -30.07
CA PRO A 76 -16.38 4.19 -31.25
C PRO A 76 -16.01 5.67 -31.07
N TRP A 77 -16.03 6.20 -29.85
CA TRP A 77 -15.80 7.62 -29.56
C TRP A 77 -15.11 7.84 -28.23
N ALA A 78 -14.27 8.88 -28.16
CA ALA A 78 -13.77 9.45 -26.90
C ALA A 78 -14.01 10.96 -26.88
N LEU A 79 -14.21 11.53 -25.70
CA LEU A 79 -14.32 12.98 -25.54
C LEU A 79 -12.93 13.62 -25.58
N ARG A 80 -12.67 14.43 -26.60
CA ARG A 80 -11.44 15.21 -26.75
C ARG A 80 -11.65 16.65 -26.30
N LEU A 81 -10.80 17.14 -25.39
CA LEU A 81 -10.69 18.56 -25.01
C LEU A 81 -9.35 19.16 -25.47
N HIS A 82 -9.34 20.45 -25.77
CA HIS A 82 -8.11 21.22 -26.02
C HIS A 82 -8.31 22.72 -25.72
N GLY A 83 -7.23 23.50 -25.72
CA GLY A 83 -7.31 24.93 -25.35
C GLY A 83 -7.68 25.10 -23.89
N ASN A 84 -8.28 26.23 -23.50
CA ASN A 84 -8.73 26.40 -22.11
C ASN A 84 -10.21 26.01 -21.98
N THR A 85 -10.43 24.73 -21.68
CA THR A 85 -11.74 24.10 -21.75
C THR A 85 -12.12 23.41 -20.45
N TRP A 86 -13.23 23.83 -19.87
CA TRP A 86 -13.87 23.19 -18.72
C TRP A 86 -15.32 22.82 -19.05
N LYS A 87 -15.61 21.53 -19.21
CA LYS A 87 -16.94 21.06 -19.65
C LYS A 87 -17.73 20.44 -18.52
N LEU A 88 -19.00 20.83 -18.42
CA LEU A 88 -19.97 20.27 -17.50
C LEU A 88 -20.95 19.37 -18.27
N GLN A 89 -21.10 18.14 -17.82
CA GLN A 89 -22.09 17.20 -18.34
C GLN A 89 -23.11 16.86 -17.27
N ASN A 90 -24.40 16.95 -17.61
CA ASN A 90 -25.46 16.39 -16.78
C ASN A 90 -25.54 14.89 -17.04
N ILE A 91 -25.59 14.09 -15.99
CA ILE A 91 -25.77 12.64 -16.08
C ILE A 91 -27.06 12.20 -15.38
N ASP A 92 -27.48 10.96 -15.63
CA ASP A 92 -28.49 10.34 -14.78
C ASP A 92 -27.93 10.24 -13.35
N PRO A 93 -28.68 10.67 -12.31
CA PRO A 93 -28.15 10.73 -10.96
C PRO A 93 -27.61 9.39 -10.45
N VAL A 94 -26.39 9.40 -9.90
CA VAL A 94 -25.72 8.23 -9.33
C VAL A 94 -25.65 8.39 -7.81
N VAL A 95 -26.38 7.55 -7.09
CA VAL A 95 -26.32 7.51 -5.61
C VAL A 95 -25.06 6.76 -5.19
N MET A 96 -24.19 7.44 -4.44
CA MET A 96 -22.91 6.87 -4.00
C MET A 96 -23.08 5.86 -2.85
N GLY A 97 -22.45 4.70 -3.00
CA GLY A 97 -22.24 3.71 -1.96
C GLY A 97 -20.97 3.97 -1.14
N SER A 98 -20.87 3.35 0.03
CA SER A 98 -19.64 3.36 0.82
C SER A 98 -18.54 2.58 0.09
N GLY A 99 -17.34 3.15 0.01
CA GLY A 99 -16.20 2.51 -0.66
C GLY A 99 -16.27 2.48 -2.18
N ASP A 100 -17.23 3.16 -2.81
CA ASP A 100 -17.30 3.23 -4.26
C ASP A 100 -16.03 3.85 -4.85
N VAL A 101 -15.47 3.16 -5.85
CA VAL A 101 -14.32 3.60 -6.63
C VAL A 101 -14.76 3.77 -8.08
N TRP A 102 -14.48 4.94 -8.65
CA TRP A 102 -14.74 5.23 -10.05
C TRP A 102 -13.45 5.16 -10.84
N GLN A 103 -13.46 4.43 -11.95
CA GLN A 103 -12.38 4.42 -12.90
C GLN A 103 -12.67 5.39 -14.04
N VAL A 104 -11.70 6.23 -14.36
CA VAL A 104 -11.73 7.14 -15.51
C VAL A 104 -10.59 6.75 -16.44
N SER A 105 -10.91 6.34 -17.66
CA SER A 105 -9.89 6.18 -18.70
C SER A 105 -9.57 7.54 -19.30
N ALA A 106 -8.31 7.97 -19.26
CA ALA A 106 -7.88 9.22 -19.86
C ALA A 106 -6.56 9.09 -20.65
N TYR A 107 -6.45 9.86 -21.72
CA TYR A 107 -5.27 9.93 -22.59
C TYR A 107 -4.74 11.35 -22.60
N ILE A 108 -3.54 11.55 -22.03
CA ILE A 108 -2.85 12.85 -22.06
C ILE A 108 -1.97 12.89 -23.32
N ASP A 109 -2.41 13.57 -24.38
CA ASP A 109 -1.65 13.70 -25.63
C ASP A 109 -0.55 14.76 -25.53
N SER A 110 -0.89 15.88 -24.88
CA SER A 110 0.05 16.92 -24.47
C SER A 110 -0.42 17.56 -23.17
N VAL A 111 0.54 17.91 -22.32
CA VAL A 111 0.30 18.43 -20.97
C VAL A 111 -0.12 19.90 -21.04
N ALA A 112 -1.21 20.22 -20.34
CA ALA A 112 -1.71 21.58 -20.11
C ALA A 112 -1.29 22.10 -18.71
N GLU A 113 -1.94 23.13 -18.19
CA GLU A 113 -1.68 23.59 -16.82
C GLU A 113 -2.29 22.67 -15.79
N ILE A 114 -3.58 22.34 -16.00
CA ILE A 114 -4.33 21.38 -15.22
C ILE A 114 -5.17 20.54 -16.17
N GLN A 115 -5.01 19.22 -16.11
CA GLN A 115 -5.87 18.26 -16.79
C GLN A 115 -6.43 17.34 -15.73
N GLY A 116 -7.74 17.10 -15.77
CA GLY A 116 -8.40 16.44 -14.66
C GLY A 116 -9.88 16.19 -14.88
N PHE A 117 -10.51 15.75 -13.81
CA PHE A 117 -11.88 15.30 -13.79
C PHE A 117 -12.55 15.78 -12.51
N GLY A 118 -13.84 16.06 -12.55
CA GLY A 118 -14.62 16.43 -11.37
C GLY A 118 -15.96 15.73 -11.33
N ILE A 119 -16.47 15.56 -10.13
CA ILE A 119 -17.82 15.06 -9.86
C ILE A 119 -18.56 16.09 -9.01
N MET A 120 -19.86 16.23 -9.24
CA MET A 120 -20.65 17.28 -8.60
C MET A 120 -22.04 16.78 -8.21
N ASP A 121 -22.49 17.20 -7.02
CA ASP A 121 -23.89 17.09 -6.62
C ASP A 121 -24.62 18.42 -6.91
N SER A 122 -25.69 18.75 -6.18
CA SER A 122 -26.39 20.02 -6.36
C SER A 122 -25.69 21.25 -5.77
N GLU A 123 -24.68 21.07 -4.91
CA GLU A 123 -24.07 22.12 -4.09
C GLU A 123 -22.53 22.12 -4.15
N HIS A 124 -21.91 20.94 -4.09
CA HIS A 124 -20.47 20.76 -3.97
C HIS A 124 -19.89 20.06 -5.21
N VAL A 125 -18.60 20.32 -5.44
CA VAL A 125 -17.80 19.69 -6.48
C VAL A 125 -16.53 19.13 -5.85
N LEU A 126 -16.11 17.96 -6.32
CA LEU A 126 -14.83 17.34 -5.97
C LEU A 126 -14.01 17.19 -7.23
N PHE A 127 -12.80 17.74 -7.23
CA PHE A 127 -11.90 17.70 -8.38
C PHE A 127 -10.74 16.75 -8.17
N TYR A 128 -10.34 16.12 -9.27
CA TYR A 128 -9.19 15.24 -9.40
C TYR A 128 -8.32 15.75 -10.52
N SER A 129 -7.02 15.72 -10.32
CA SER A 129 -6.06 16.04 -11.37
C SER A 129 -5.35 14.81 -11.89
N PHE A 130 -5.03 14.79 -13.19
CA PHE A 130 -4.47 13.68 -13.94
C PHE A 130 -3.15 13.99 -14.66
N ALA A 131 -2.88 15.27 -14.94
CA ALA A 131 -1.63 15.80 -15.48
C ALA A 131 -1.67 17.33 -15.44
N GLY A 132 -0.52 17.98 -15.64
CA GLY A 132 -0.43 19.43 -15.55
C GLY A 132 0.97 19.96 -15.23
N THR A 133 1.11 21.28 -15.21
CA THR A 133 2.32 21.98 -14.76
C THR A 133 2.09 22.90 -13.56
N GLU A 134 0.83 23.17 -13.22
CA GLU A 134 0.45 24.09 -12.16
C GLU A 134 0.32 23.39 -10.80
N GLU A 135 0.74 24.10 -9.75
CA GLU A 135 0.57 23.70 -8.36
C GLU A 135 -0.88 23.92 -7.93
N LEU A 136 -1.54 22.84 -7.52
CA LEU A 136 -2.94 22.87 -7.13
C LEU A 136 -3.14 23.20 -5.66
N ASP A 137 -4.22 23.91 -5.35
CA ASP A 137 -4.71 24.07 -3.98
C ASP A 137 -5.34 22.75 -3.50
N ILE A 138 -4.72 22.15 -2.49
CA ILE A 138 -5.15 20.87 -1.93
C ILE A 138 -6.46 20.97 -1.13
N GLU A 139 -6.94 22.17 -0.84
CA GLU A 139 -8.27 22.38 -0.24
C GLU A 139 -9.38 22.37 -1.30
N GLU A 140 -9.01 22.43 -2.59
CA GLU A 140 -9.95 22.41 -3.73
C GLU A 140 -9.80 21.14 -4.59
N TRP A 141 -8.60 20.56 -4.66
CA TRP A 141 -8.27 19.43 -5.50
C TRP A 141 -7.86 18.20 -4.69
N ALA A 142 -8.60 17.11 -4.88
CA ALA A 142 -8.23 15.80 -4.36
C ALA A 142 -7.04 15.24 -5.15
N THR A 143 -6.01 14.84 -4.39
CA THR A 143 -4.83 14.12 -4.90
C THR A 143 -4.93 12.68 -4.46
N VAL A 144 -4.79 11.73 -5.37
CA VAL A 144 -4.87 10.29 -5.01
C VAL A 144 -3.62 9.58 -5.53
N TYR A 145 -2.92 8.81 -4.71
CA TYR A 145 -1.54 8.42 -5.01
C TYR A 145 -1.41 7.12 -5.84
N GLN A 146 -1.50 7.22 -7.18
CA GLN A 146 -1.27 6.10 -8.13
C GLN A 146 0.03 6.20 -8.95
N GLY A 147 0.81 7.27 -8.75
CA GLY A 147 2.06 7.50 -9.44
C GLY A 147 1.96 8.39 -10.68
N ALA A 148 3.08 8.53 -11.40
CA ALA A 148 3.17 9.33 -12.62
C ALA A 148 2.88 8.45 -13.84
N PHE A 149 1.69 8.62 -14.43
CA PHE A 149 1.34 7.92 -15.64
C PHE A 149 2.06 8.50 -16.87
N PRO A 150 2.45 7.66 -17.86
CA PRO A 150 3.03 8.14 -19.10
C PRO A 150 2.01 8.91 -19.95
N GLU A 151 2.50 9.95 -20.62
CA GLU A 151 1.78 10.62 -21.71
C GLU A 151 1.63 9.70 -22.94
N LYS A 152 0.70 10.03 -23.82
CA LYS A 152 0.47 9.40 -25.13
C LYS A 152 0.07 7.92 -25.07
N GLN A 153 -0.57 7.54 -23.98
CA GLN A 153 -1.25 6.27 -23.81
C GLN A 153 -2.50 6.47 -22.97
N TRP A 154 -3.42 5.52 -23.07
CA TRP A 154 -4.56 5.46 -22.17
C TRP A 154 -4.10 4.97 -20.81
N ASN A 155 -4.50 5.68 -19.77
CA ASN A 155 -4.29 5.30 -18.39
C ASN A 155 -5.64 5.24 -17.67
N GLU A 156 -5.76 4.31 -16.74
CA GLU A 156 -6.94 4.14 -15.91
C GLU A 156 -6.67 4.77 -14.54
N TYR A 157 -7.43 5.80 -14.20
CA TYR A 157 -7.35 6.50 -12.92
C TYR A 157 -8.47 5.99 -12.01
N GLN A 158 -8.12 5.28 -10.93
CA GLN A 158 -9.13 4.72 -10.02
C GLN A 158 -9.30 5.62 -8.80
N LEU A 159 -10.40 6.35 -8.76
CA LEU A 159 -10.71 7.42 -7.83
C LEU A 159 -11.58 6.88 -6.68
N PRO A 160 -11.13 6.91 -5.41
CA PRO A 160 -11.93 6.51 -4.24
C PRO A 160 -12.96 7.59 -3.89
N VAL A 161 -13.84 7.89 -4.86
CA VAL A 161 -14.79 9.00 -4.84
C VAL A 161 -15.68 9.03 -3.60
N ALA A 162 -16.05 7.87 -3.04
CA ALA A 162 -16.85 7.81 -1.82
C ALA A 162 -16.08 8.30 -0.59
N ASP A 163 -14.84 7.82 -0.41
CA ASP A 163 -14.02 8.13 0.75
C ASP A 163 -13.52 9.57 0.68
N ASP A 164 -13.09 10.02 -0.50
CA ASP A 164 -12.67 11.41 -0.72
C ASP A 164 -13.82 12.38 -0.47
N TRP A 165 -15.01 12.11 -1.03
CA TRP A 165 -16.16 12.97 -0.82
C TRP A 165 -16.58 13.01 0.66
N LEU A 166 -16.61 11.86 1.32
CA LEU A 166 -16.92 11.77 2.74
C LEU A 166 -15.91 12.56 3.59
N ALA A 167 -14.62 12.52 3.24
CA ALA A 167 -13.57 13.27 3.93
C ALA A 167 -13.75 14.79 3.80
N TYR A 168 -14.10 15.30 2.61
CA TYR A 168 -14.28 16.73 2.38
C TYR A 168 -15.60 17.27 2.94
N PHE A 169 -16.70 16.54 2.71
CA PHE A 169 -18.05 17.08 2.90
C PHE A 169 -18.83 16.40 4.04
N GLY A 170 -18.36 15.26 4.55
CA GLY A 170 -18.97 14.58 5.69
C GLY A 170 -20.26 13.80 5.39
N TYR A 171 -20.57 13.54 4.11
CA TYR A 171 -21.70 12.70 3.67
C TYR A 171 -21.37 11.97 2.35
N LEU A 172 -22.22 11.03 1.93
CA LEU A 172 -22.14 10.41 0.59
C LEU A 172 -23.16 11.08 -0.35
N PRO A 173 -22.76 11.53 -1.55
CA PRO A 173 -23.60 12.35 -2.40
C PRO A 173 -24.50 11.54 -3.35
N GLU A 174 -25.41 12.24 -4.01
CA GLU A 174 -25.98 11.83 -5.30
C GLU A 174 -25.28 12.65 -6.38
N ILE A 175 -24.41 12.03 -7.17
CA ILE A 175 -23.66 12.71 -8.23
C ILE A 175 -24.59 12.93 -9.42
N THR A 176 -24.65 14.17 -9.89
CA THR A 176 -25.56 14.60 -10.96
C THR A 176 -24.83 15.20 -12.16
N HIS A 177 -23.57 15.59 -11.97
CA HIS A 177 -22.76 16.15 -13.05
C HIS A 177 -21.32 15.64 -13.01
N LEU A 178 -20.73 15.61 -14.21
CA LEU A 178 -19.31 15.37 -14.44
C LEU A 178 -18.66 16.65 -14.97
N VAL A 179 -17.42 16.89 -14.56
CA VAL A 179 -16.60 18.01 -15.03
C VAL A 179 -15.35 17.46 -15.74
N TYR A 180 -15.13 17.87 -16.97
CA TYR A 180 -13.96 17.49 -17.77
C TYR A 180 -13.05 18.70 -17.95
N ILE A 181 -11.77 18.54 -17.63
CA ILE A 181 -10.88 19.68 -17.42
C ILE A 181 -9.66 19.57 -18.34
N ASN A 182 -9.46 20.61 -19.15
CA ASN A 182 -8.22 20.92 -19.84
C ASN A 182 -7.95 22.42 -19.71
N ASP A 183 -7.30 22.79 -18.61
CA ASP A 183 -7.01 24.16 -18.22
C ASP A 183 -5.71 24.65 -18.85
N ASN A 184 -5.74 25.86 -19.41
CA ASN A 184 -4.65 26.39 -20.22
C ASN A 184 -4.61 27.93 -20.26
N ASP A 185 -4.77 28.58 -19.12
CA ASP A 185 -4.71 30.03 -18.93
C ASP A 185 -3.42 30.64 -19.52
N ASN A 186 -2.26 29.99 -19.38
CA ASN A 186 -0.97 30.46 -19.90
C ASN A 186 -0.65 29.99 -21.32
N ALA A 187 -1.62 29.45 -22.05
CA ALA A 187 -1.50 29.07 -23.46
C ALA A 187 -0.31 28.11 -23.77
N LEU A 188 0.02 27.22 -22.83
CA LEU A 188 1.01 26.16 -23.00
C LEU A 188 0.58 25.10 -24.04
N GLY A 189 -0.72 25.00 -24.32
CA GLY A 189 -1.31 24.01 -25.19
C GLY A 189 -2.11 23.00 -24.37
N GLY A 190 -2.08 21.73 -24.78
CA GLY A 190 -2.74 20.66 -24.03
C GLY A 190 -3.92 20.05 -24.77
N VAL A 191 -3.91 18.72 -24.77
CA VAL A 191 -4.97 17.89 -25.34
C VAL A 191 -5.12 16.69 -24.44
N VAL A 192 -6.34 16.47 -23.97
CA VAL A 192 -6.73 15.30 -23.17
C VAL A 192 -7.95 14.65 -23.81
N TYR A 193 -8.00 13.33 -23.71
CA TYR A 193 -9.16 12.54 -24.06
C TYR A 193 -9.69 11.84 -22.81
N PHE A 194 -11.01 11.70 -22.72
CA PHE A 194 -11.70 10.93 -21.70
C PHE A 194 -12.54 9.85 -22.37
N ASP A 195 -12.58 8.69 -21.75
CA ASP A 195 -13.39 7.55 -22.15
C ASP A 195 -13.73 6.71 -20.92
N GLN A 196 -14.71 5.82 -21.05
CA GLN A 196 -15.05 4.77 -20.08
C GLN A 196 -14.95 5.19 -18.60
N ILE A 197 -15.93 5.96 -18.16
CA ILE A 197 -16.14 6.37 -16.77
C ILE A 197 -17.10 5.36 -16.15
N ILE A 198 -16.58 4.57 -15.23
CA ILE A 198 -17.29 3.41 -14.68
C ILE A 198 -17.11 3.34 -13.16
N ASN A 199 -18.14 2.90 -12.45
CA ASN A 199 -17.99 2.49 -11.05
C ASN A 199 -17.56 1.03 -11.01
N ILE A 200 -16.35 0.78 -10.49
CA ILE A 200 -15.71 -0.54 -10.44
C ILE A 200 -15.89 -1.24 -9.10
N ASN A 201 -16.64 -0.67 -8.15
CA ASN A 201 -16.76 -1.21 -6.79
C ASN A 201 -17.15 -2.71 -6.76
N ASN A 202 -18.07 -3.12 -7.64
CA ASN A 202 -18.51 -4.51 -7.73
C ASN A 202 -17.48 -5.46 -8.37
N ASP A 203 -16.45 -4.92 -9.02
CA ASP A 203 -15.34 -5.68 -9.62
C ASP A 203 -14.09 -5.64 -8.71
N LEU A 204 -14.10 -4.84 -7.64
CA LEU A 204 -13.02 -4.83 -6.66
C LEU A 204 -13.09 -6.06 -5.75
N ALA A 205 -11.92 -6.66 -5.52
CA ALA A 205 -11.80 -7.75 -4.57
C ALA A 205 -12.09 -7.27 -3.13
N CYS A 206 -12.69 -8.15 -2.33
CA CYS A 206 -13.07 -7.91 -0.95
C CYS A 206 -12.14 -8.64 0.00
N ALA A 207 -11.56 -7.92 0.97
CA ALA A 207 -10.75 -8.59 1.99
C ALA A 207 -11.64 -9.46 2.92
N PRO A 208 -11.21 -10.69 3.26
CA PRO A 208 -11.97 -11.54 4.17
C PRO A 208 -12.10 -10.89 5.54
N GLN A 209 -13.23 -11.12 6.21
CA GLN A 209 -13.43 -10.79 7.62
C GLN A 209 -13.23 -12.06 8.45
N VAL A 210 -12.39 -11.97 9.47
CA VAL A 210 -11.95 -13.15 10.23
C VAL A 210 -12.27 -12.96 11.71
N SER A 211 -12.67 -14.03 12.38
CA SER A 211 -12.77 -14.09 13.83
C SER A 211 -12.17 -15.38 14.39
N ILE A 212 -11.67 -15.29 15.62
CA ILE A 212 -11.08 -16.41 16.35
C ILE A 212 -11.99 -16.76 17.54
N ASP A 213 -12.29 -18.04 17.65
CA ASP A 213 -12.75 -18.67 18.89
C ASP A 213 -11.70 -19.67 19.38
N TYR A 214 -11.70 -19.96 20.68
CA TYR A 214 -10.79 -20.96 21.24
C TYR A 214 -11.35 -21.61 22.51
N SER A 215 -10.83 -22.81 22.82
CA SER A 215 -11.09 -23.50 24.08
C SER A 215 -9.79 -23.96 24.71
N ILE A 216 -9.60 -23.62 25.99
CA ILE A 216 -8.42 -23.97 26.77
C ILE A 216 -8.65 -25.31 27.49
N GLY A 217 -7.68 -26.21 27.39
CA GLY A 217 -7.63 -27.49 28.08
C GLY A 217 -7.17 -27.38 29.54
N GLY A 218 -6.83 -28.54 30.14
CA GLY A 218 -6.21 -28.58 31.46
C GLY A 218 -4.70 -28.57 31.35
N ILE A 219 -4.02 -28.04 32.38
CA ILE A 219 -2.56 -28.07 32.47
C ILE A 219 -2.08 -29.50 32.72
N TYR A 220 -1.04 -29.91 31.99
CA TYR A 220 -0.36 -31.18 32.20
C TYR A 220 1.15 -31.00 32.04
N THR A 221 1.92 -31.92 32.62
CA THR A 221 3.38 -31.92 32.45
C THR A 221 3.76 -32.76 31.23
N ASN A 222 4.49 -32.17 30.29
CA ASN A 222 4.94 -32.82 29.07
C ASN A 222 6.07 -33.84 29.35
N ILE A 223 6.58 -34.49 28.29
CA ILE A 223 7.65 -35.50 28.40
C ILE A 223 9.00 -34.89 28.84
N GLU A 224 9.19 -33.60 28.61
CA GLU A 224 10.40 -32.84 28.95
C GLU A 224 10.38 -32.35 30.40
N GLY A 225 9.22 -32.43 31.07
CA GLY A 225 9.03 -32.03 32.46
C GLY A 225 8.48 -30.62 32.63
N ASP A 226 8.07 -29.96 31.54
CA ASP A 226 7.49 -28.63 31.56
C ASP A 226 5.97 -28.70 31.68
N ASP A 227 5.38 -27.76 32.42
CA ASP A 227 3.93 -27.60 32.49
C ASP A 227 3.44 -26.90 31.22
N VAL A 228 2.43 -27.47 30.59
CA VAL A 228 1.87 -27.02 29.31
C VAL A 228 0.34 -27.00 29.34
N VAL A 229 -0.24 -26.17 28.48
CA VAL A 229 -1.69 -26.10 28.27
C VAL A 229 -2.01 -26.18 26.78
N ASP A 230 -2.87 -27.13 26.42
CA ASP A 230 -3.39 -27.27 25.05
C ASP A 230 -4.55 -26.30 24.82
N VAL A 231 -4.53 -25.60 23.69
CA VAL A 231 -5.55 -24.66 23.26
C VAL A 231 -5.99 -25.02 21.84
N GLN A 232 -7.26 -25.35 21.69
CA GLN A 232 -7.88 -25.58 20.39
C GLN A 232 -8.42 -24.26 19.87
N PHE A 233 -7.97 -23.83 18.69
CA PHE A 233 -8.48 -22.65 17.99
C PHE A 233 -9.50 -23.03 16.93
N THR A 234 -10.41 -22.11 16.64
CA THR A 234 -11.38 -22.18 15.55
C THR A 234 -11.41 -20.85 14.82
N SER A 235 -11.34 -20.88 13.50
CA SER A 235 -11.50 -19.69 12.66
C SER A 235 -12.87 -19.66 12.00
N GLU A 236 -13.48 -18.48 11.99
CA GLU A 236 -14.63 -18.17 11.14
C GLU A 236 -14.21 -17.09 10.14
N VAL A 237 -14.50 -17.33 8.86
CA VAL A 237 -14.19 -16.41 7.75
C VAL A 237 -15.49 -16.06 7.04
N VAL A 238 -15.73 -14.76 6.87
CA VAL A 238 -16.80 -14.22 6.04
C VAL A 238 -16.15 -13.43 4.91
N ASP A 239 -16.33 -13.92 3.69
CA ASP A 239 -15.75 -13.34 2.49
C ASP A 239 -16.81 -13.31 1.38
N PRO A 240 -17.18 -12.12 0.87
CA PRO A 240 -18.21 -12.00 -0.16
C PRO A 240 -17.86 -12.60 -1.52
N ASP A 241 -16.57 -12.64 -1.89
CA ASP A 241 -16.15 -12.98 -3.25
C ASP A 241 -15.36 -14.30 -3.33
N SER A 242 -14.89 -14.82 -2.19
CA SER A 242 -14.04 -16.01 -2.13
C SER A 242 -14.50 -17.02 -1.09
N ASN A 243 -14.34 -18.32 -1.38
CA ASN A 243 -14.59 -19.42 -0.43
C ASN A 243 -13.32 -20.22 -0.11
N GLU A 244 -12.18 -19.81 -0.65
CA GLU A 244 -10.89 -20.47 -0.48
C GLU A 244 -9.94 -19.48 0.20
N HIS A 245 -9.26 -19.92 1.26
CA HIS A 245 -8.39 -19.07 2.05
C HIS A 245 -7.15 -19.85 2.51
N ASP A 246 -6.00 -19.20 2.46
CA ASP A 246 -4.79 -19.65 3.14
C ASP A 246 -4.73 -19.04 4.54
N PHE A 247 -4.41 -19.85 5.54
CA PHE A 247 -4.36 -19.43 6.94
C PHE A 247 -2.91 -19.31 7.42
N PHE A 248 -2.66 -18.31 8.25
CA PHE A 248 -1.41 -18.16 8.99
C PHE A 248 -1.72 -17.78 10.44
N TRP A 249 -1.22 -18.58 11.37
CA TRP A 249 -1.31 -18.33 12.80
C TRP A 249 0.06 -17.99 13.36
N ASP A 250 0.13 -16.93 14.16
CA ASP A 250 1.24 -16.64 15.06
C ASP A 250 0.73 -16.71 16.49
N PHE A 251 1.24 -17.65 17.29
CA PHE A 251 0.78 -17.86 18.66
C PHE A 251 1.47 -16.92 19.67
N GLY A 252 2.38 -16.05 19.20
CA GLY A 252 3.14 -15.10 20.02
C GLY A 252 4.36 -15.72 20.73
N ASP A 253 4.37 -17.03 20.94
CA ASP A 253 5.47 -17.78 21.57
C ASP A 253 6.63 -18.12 20.61
N GLY A 254 6.54 -17.66 19.36
CA GLY A 254 7.52 -17.92 18.30
C GLY A 254 7.21 -19.15 17.45
N SER A 255 6.10 -19.84 17.72
CA SER A 255 5.57 -20.91 16.85
C SER A 255 4.41 -20.43 15.98
N THR A 256 4.18 -21.15 14.87
CA THR A 256 3.19 -20.78 13.86
C THR A 256 2.44 -22.00 13.34
N SER A 257 1.30 -21.77 12.65
CA SER A 257 0.54 -22.82 11.96
C SER A 257 -0.08 -22.32 10.66
N GLN A 258 -0.36 -23.24 9.73
CA GLN A 258 -1.11 -22.98 8.50
C GLN A 258 -2.45 -23.75 8.45
N GLU A 259 -2.80 -24.44 9.53
CA GLU A 259 -4.08 -25.14 9.63
C GLU A 259 -5.21 -24.14 9.87
N GLN A 260 -6.41 -24.42 9.33
CA GLN A 260 -7.58 -23.57 9.58
C GLN A 260 -7.98 -23.53 11.07
N ASN A 261 -7.88 -24.67 11.77
CA ASN A 261 -8.32 -24.84 13.15
C ASN A 261 -7.25 -25.59 13.98
N PRO A 262 -6.10 -24.95 14.27
CA PRO A 262 -4.96 -25.62 14.89
C PRO A 262 -5.22 -25.95 16.37
N LEU A 263 -4.59 -27.05 16.81
CA LEU A 263 -4.36 -27.33 18.23
C LEU A 263 -2.93 -26.90 18.56
N HIS A 264 -2.76 -26.03 19.55
CA HIS A 264 -1.45 -25.55 19.97
C HIS A 264 -1.22 -25.72 21.47
N ALA A 265 0.03 -25.98 21.86
CA ALA A 265 0.42 -26.19 23.26
C ALA A 265 1.31 -25.04 23.75
N PHE A 266 0.83 -24.27 24.73
CA PHE A 266 1.59 -23.20 25.36
C PHE A 266 2.35 -23.70 26.58
N LEU A 267 3.57 -23.19 26.78
CA LEU A 267 4.31 -23.40 28.03
C LEU A 267 3.73 -22.52 29.13
N VAL A 268 3.56 -23.09 30.32
CA VAL A 268 3.12 -22.37 31.54
C VAL A 268 4.36 -21.82 32.25
N ASN A 269 4.96 -20.76 31.70
CA ASN A 269 6.25 -20.25 32.21
C ASN A 269 6.37 -18.73 32.33
N ASP A 270 5.41 -17.96 31.80
CA ASP A 270 5.43 -16.50 31.80
C ASP A 270 4.15 -15.92 32.43
N ASP A 271 4.27 -14.84 33.19
CA ASP A 271 3.18 -14.15 33.91
C ASP A 271 2.57 -13.05 33.02
N HIS A 272 2.13 -13.43 31.82
CA HIS A 272 1.35 -12.59 30.92
C HIS A 272 0.55 -13.46 29.93
N PRO A 273 -0.55 -12.92 29.37
CA PRO A 273 -1.26 -13.64 28.32
C PRO A 273 -0.50 -13.64 27.00
N TYR A 274 -0.64 -14.73 26.25
CA TYR A 274 -0.16 -14.81 24.87
C TYR A 274 -1.11 -14.07 23.93
N THR A 275 -0.57 -13.27 23.02
CA THR A 275 -1.36 -12.72 21.91
C THR A 275 -1.28 -13.68 20.75
N VAL A 276 -2.43 -14.17 20.29
CA VAL A 276 -2.54 -15.02 19.10
C VAL A 276 -3.09 -14.17 17.96
N LEU A 277 -2.41 -14.22 16.82
CA LEU A 277 -2.82 -13.57 15.58
C LEU A 277 -3.20 -14.64 14.56
N LEU A 278 -4.31 -14.42 13.88
CA LEU A 278 -4.72 -15.15 12.69
C LEU A 278 -4.76 -14.20 11.51
N GLU A 279 -4.17 -14.62 10.40
CA GLU A 279 -4.28 -13.99 9.09
C GLU A 279 -4.92 -15.01 8.13
N ALA A 280 -5.95 -14.59 7.40
CA ALA A 280 -6.52 -15.38 6.31
C ALA A 280 -6.37 -14.60 5.01
N VAL A 281 -5.77 -15.21 3.99
CA VAL A 281 -5.50 -14.60 2.68
C VAL A 281 -6.38 -15.28 1.64
N ASP A 282 -7.04 -14.50 0.80
CA ASP A 282 -7.87 -14.99 -0.30
C ASP A 282 -7.03 -15.18 -1.60
N PRO A 283 -7.61 -15.69 -2.70
CA PRO A 283 -6.91 -15.84 -3.98
C PRO A 283 -6.56 -14.51 -4.66
N THR A 284 -7.16 -13.39 -4.23
CA THR A 284 -6.88 -12.04 -4.74
C THR A 284 -5.70 -11.39 -4.00
N ASN A 285 -5.14 -12.05 -2.99
CA ASN A 285 -4.10 -11.59 -2.06
C ASN A 285 -4.54 -10.47 -1.12
N LEU A 286 -5.85 -10.28 -0.93
CA LEU A 286 -6.38 -9.54 0.20
C LEU A 286 -6.42 -10.45 1.42
N TRP A 287 -6.38 -9.86 2.60
CA TRP A 287 -6.33 -10.60 3.84
C TRP A 287 -7.15 -9.97 4.95
N GLY A 288 -7.66 -10.85 5.80
CA GLY A 288 -8.36 -10.54 7.01
C GLY A 288 -7.52 -10.95 8.19
N GLN A 289 -7.66 -10.23 9.29
CA GLN A 289 -6.91 -10.51 10.51
C GLN A 289 -7.84 -10.55 11.72
N ALA A 290 -7.47 -11.37 12.68
CA ALA A 290 -8.11 -11.43 13.99
C ALA A 290 -7.05 -11.69 15.05
N SER A 291 -7.30 -11.23 16.28
CA SER A 291 -6.44 -11.56 17.41
C SER A 291 -7.25 -11.92 18.65
N CYS A 292 -6.67 -12.77 19.49
CA CYS A 292 -7.21 -13.09 20.81
C CYS A 292 -6.09 -13.18 21.85
N SER A 293 -6.49 -13.19 23.12
CA SER A 293 -5.57 -13.23 24.26
C SER A 293 -5.77 -14.53 25.02
N VAL A 294 -4.73 -15.36 25.07
CA VAL A 294 -4.75 -16.66 25.75
C VAL A 294 -4.08 -16.51 27.11
N GLU A 295 -4.90 -16.57 28.15
CA GLU A 295 -4.43 -16.60 29.53
C GLU A 295 -3.85 -17.98 29.86
N VAL A 296 -2.59 -18.00 30.27
CA VAL A 296 -1.89 -19.19 30.76
C VAL A 296 -1.57 -18.97 32.23
N ASP A 297 -1.64 -20.02 33.06
CA ASP A 297 -1.38 -19.89 34.50
C ASP A 297 0.03 -19.31 34.76
N PRO A 298 0.21 -18.52 35.84
CA PRO A 298 1.36 -17.64 35.97
C PRO A 298 2.68 -18.36 36.24
N GLY A 299 3.73 -17.97 35.51
CA GLY A 299 5.13 -18.38 35.70
C GLY A 299 6.04 -17.26 36.22
N GLY A 300 7.31 -17.24 35.78
CA GLY A 300 8.19 -16.08 35.96
C GLY A 300 7.75 -14.93 35.04
N SER A 301 8.40 -13.77 35.04
CA SER A 301 8.06 -12.71 34.07
C SER A 301 9.23 -12.35 33.18
N THR A 302 9.05 -12.39 31.86
CA THR A 302 10.02 -11.85 30.88
C THR A 302 9.85 -10.36 30.62
N PHE A 303 8.89 -9.70 31.31
CA PHE A 303 8.58 -8.29 31.15
C PHE A 303 9.48 -7.37 32.02
N PRO A 304 9.65 -6.09 31.61
CA PRO A 304 9.02 -5.45 30.46
C PRO A 304 9.71 -5.79 29.12
N VAL A 305 8.91 -5.92 28.05
CA VAL A 305 9.44 -5.79 26.69
C VAL A 305 9.79 -4.33 26.44
N THR A 306 11.03 -4.06 26.05
CA THR A 306 11.51 -2.71 25.73
C THR A 306 11.56 -2.49 24.23
N ILE A 307 11.10 -1.31 23.79
CA ILE A 307 11.05 -0.91 22.38
C ILE A 307 11.76 0.44 22.22
N ASN A 308 12.66 0.53 21.26
CA ASN A 308 13.29 1.78 20.84
C ASN A 308 12.63 2.31 19.57
N PHE A 309 12.36 3.62 19.53
CA PHE A 309 11.94 4.32 18.32
C PHE A 309 13.01 5.32 17.89
N VAL A 310 13.46 5.19 16.66
CA VAL A 310 14.47 6.04 16.03
C VAL A 310 13.79 6.87 14.95
N GLY A 311 14.20 8.14 14.83
CA GLY A 311 13.78 8.98 13.71
C GLY A 311 14.40 8.56 12.38
N ASP A 312 14.38 9.49 11.44
CA ASP A 312 14.78 9.31 10.06
C ASP A 312 16.21 8.78 9.90
N ILE A 313 16.32 7.57 9.34
CA ILE A 313 17.55 6.98 8.86
C ILE A 313 17.66 7.27 7.36
N MET A 314 18.67 8.05 6.99
CA MET A 314 18.98 8.36 5.59
C MET A 314 20.36 7.80 5.23
N LEU A 315 20.37 6.71 4.47
CA LEU A 315 21.57 6.00 4.01
C LEU A 315 21.87 6.32 2.54
N ALA A 316 21.85 7.61 2.21
CA ALA A 316 21.98 8.09 0.84
C ALA A 316 22.93 9.30 0.75
N ARG A 317 23.09 9.85 -0.47
CA ARG A 317 23.82 11.10 -0.72
C ARG A 317 25.29 11.03 -0.29
N LYS A 318 25.75 12.04 0.47
CA LYS A 318 27.16 12.18 0.86
C LYS A 318 27.69 11.01 1.69
N TYR A 319 26.81 10.20 2.27
CA TYR A 319 27.21 8.98 2.96
C TYR A 319 27.77 7.94 1.98
N GLU A 320 27.19 7.79 0.79
CA GLU A 320 27.56 6.76 -0.20
C GLU A 320 28.37 7.29 -1.40
N TYR A 321 28.43 8.62 -1.59
CA TYR A 321 29.24 9.22 -2.66
C TYR A 321 30.74 8.88 -2.52
N PRO A 322 31.53 8.91 -3.61
CA PRO A 322 32.97 8.68 -3.53
C PRO A 322 33.64 9.57 -2.48
N GLY A 323 34.31 8.96 -1.51
CA GLY A 323 34.92 9.65 -0.37
C GLY A 323 33.99 9.89 0.83
N GLY A 324 32.74 9.41 0.77
CA GLY A 324 31.80 9.35 1.89
C GLY A 324 32.19 8.30 2.94
N ILE A 325 31.45 8.26 4.04
CA ILE A 325 31.75 7.32 5.13
C ILE A 325 31.54 5.86 4.70
N ILE A 326 30.49 5.57 3.92
CA ILE A 326 30.16 4.20 3.51
C ILE A 326 31.29 3.62 2.63
N PRO A 327 31.76 4.29 1.55
CA PRO A 327 32.85 3.75 0.74
C PRO A 327 34.22 3.68 1.45
N ILE A 328 34.46 4.51 2.47
CA ILE A 328 35.76 4.55 3.18
C ILE A 328 35.80 3.57 4.36
N GLN A 329 34.70 3.45 5.12
CA GLN A 329 34.67 2.78 6.43
C GLN A 329 33.64 1.66 6.52
N GLY A 330 32.79 1.46 5.51
CA GLY A 330 31.63 0.56 5.58
C GLY A 330 30.38 1.27 6.11
N VAL A 331 29.22 0.68 5.87
CA VAL A 331 27.93 1.25 6.30
C VAL A 331 27.74 1.13 7.81
N GLU A 332 28.36 0.12 8.43
CA GLU A 332 28.34 -0.13 9.87
C GLU A 332 28.97 1.02 10.67
N ALA A 333 29.93 1.74 10.08
CA ALA A 333 30.58 2.88 10.72
C ALA A 333 29.61 4.04 11.03
N ILE A 334 28.46 4.10 10.34
CA ILE A 334 27.39 5.07 10.64
C ILE A 334 26.74 4.73 11.99
N PHE A 335 26.60 3.44 12.30
CA PHE A 335 25.83 2.94 13.43
C PHE A 335 26.69 2.48 14.61
N GLU A 336 27.99 2.20 14.42
CA GLU A 336 28.90 1.78 15.50
C GLU A 336 28.81 2.66 16.76
N PRO A 337 28.75 4.01 16.67
CA PRO A 337 28.64 4.87 17.86
C PRO A 337 27.26 4.82 18.53
N THR A 338 26.20 4.42 17.80
CA THR A 338 24.81 4.43 18.28
C THR A 338 24.28 3.04 18.62
N LYS A 339 24.93 1.97 18.15
CA LYS A 339 24.54 0.57 18.40
C LYS A 339 24.24 0.24 19.87
N PRO A 340 25.01 0.72 20.87
CA PRO A 340 24.70 0.52 22.28
C PRO A 340 23.36 1.10 22.77
N TYR A 341 22.73 1.98 21.98
CA TYR A 341 21.43 2.60 22.24
C TYR A 341 20.32 2.07 21.32
N LEU A 342 20.65 1.19 20.37
CA LEU A 342 19.72 0.62 19.38
C LEU A 342 19.44 -0.84 19.74
N GLY A 343 19.80 -1.80 18.88
CA GLY A 343 19.53 -3.22 19.09
C GLY A 343 20.19 -3.82 20.33
N ASP A 344 21.26 -3.21 20.87
CA ASP A 344 21.89 -3.68 22.12
C ASP A 344 21.11 -3.23 23.37
N ALA A 345 20.19 -2.25 23.24
CA ALA A 345 19.48 -1.62 24.37
C ALA A 345 18.02 -2.03 24.52
N ALA A 346 17.39 -2.58 23.48
CA ALA A 346 15.97 -2.93 23.48
C ALA A 346 15.68 -4.31 22.89
N ASN A 347 14.50 -4.85 23.20
CA ASN A 347 14.04 -6.11 22.62
C ASN A 347 13.59 -5.96 21.16
N ILE A 348 13.13 -4.76 20.79
CA ILE A 348 12.68 -4.36 19.46
C ILE A 348 13.22 -2.96 19.16
N THR A 349 13.81 -2.75 17.99
CA THR A 349 14.17 -1.41 17.50
C THR A 349 13.42 -1.08 16.21
N VAL A 350 12.69 0.04 16.25
CA VAL A 350 11.87 0.56 15.15
C VAL A 350 12.48 1.87 14.64
N ALA A 351 12.54 2.06 13.33
CA ALA A 351 13.05 3.29 12.71
C ALA A 351 12.15 3.80 11.57
N ASN A 352 12.28 5.08 11.22
CA ASN A 352 11.80 5.59 9.92
C ASN A 352 12.92 5.44 8.88
N LEU A 353 12.69 4.73 7.78
CA LEU A 353 13.65 4.64 6.68
C LEU A 353 13.34 5.71 5.64
N GLU A 354 14.03 6.83 5.75
CA GLU A 354 13.77 8.07 5.00
C GLU A 354 14.28 8.02 3.55
N SER A 355 15.07 7.01 3.18
CA SER A 355 15.60 6.88 1.82
C SER A 355 15.28 5.51 1.23
N PRO A 356 14.68 5.43 0.03
CA PRO A 356 14.49 4.17 -0.65
C PRO A 356 15.85 3.53 -0.95
N LEU A 357 15.92 2.20 -0.84
CA LEU A 357 17.09 1.38 -1.12
C LEU A 357 16.89 0.70 -2.47
N THR A 358 17.38 1.30 -3.54
CA THR A 358 16.99 0.92 -4.90
C THR A 358 18.09 1.15 -5.94
N THR A 359 18.14 0.29 -6.95
CA THR A 359 18.91 0.47 -8.18
C THR A 359 18.12 1.18 -9.27
N PHE A 360 16.77 1.27 -9.17
CA PHE A 360 15.90 1.83 -10.21
C PHE A 360 16.37 3.23 -10.65
N PRO A 361 16.57 3.48 -11.96
CA PRO A 361 17.31 4.66 -12.41
C PRO A 361 16.46 5.93 -12.46
N GLU A 362 15.15 5.78 -12.65
CA GLU A 362 14.23 6.90 -12.86
C GLU A 362 13.70 7.39 -11.52
N HIS A 363 13.73 8.71 -11.35
CA HIS A 363 13.25 9.38 -10.15
C HIS A 363 11.99 10.15 -10.49
N HIS A 364 11.25 10.51 -9.46
CA HIS A 364 10.04 11.30 -9.57
C HIS A 364 10.28 12.57 -10.41
N PRO A 365 9.53 12.79 -11.51
CA PRO A 365 9.86 13.81 -12.52
C PRO A 365 9.75 15.24 -11.99
N THR A 366 8.91 15.45 -10.98
CA THR A 366 8.65 16.76 -10.41
C THR A 366 9.33 16.97 -9.08
N LYS A 367 10.10 16.03 -8.51
CA LYS A 367 10.69 16.20 -7.17
C LYS A 367 12.10 16.81 -7.25
N THR A 368 12.28 18.00 -6.66
CA THR A 368 13.57 18.71 -6.58
C THR A 368 14.62 18.00 -5.73
N ILE A 369 14.17 17.21 -4.75
CA ILE A 369 15.01 16.57 -3.74
C ILE A 369 14.65 15.09 -3.71
N CYS A 370 15.47 14.27 -4.37
CA CYS A 370 15.39 12.82 -4.26
C CYS A 370 16.52 12.26 -3.36
N PHE A 371 16.23 11.18 -2.67
CA PHE A 371 17.14 10.30 -1.95
C PHE A 371 17.15 8.94 -2.62
N LYS A 372 18.34 8.40 -2.86
CA LYS A 372 18.55 7.06 -3.38
C LYS A 372 19.65 6.42 -2.56
N GLY A 373 19.33 5.44 -1.72
CA GLY A 373 20.36 4.61 -1.09
C GLY A 373 20.65 3.39 -1.95
N SER A 374 21.91 2.93 -1.95
CA SER A 374 22.25 1.60 -2.46
C SER A 374 21.51 0.51 -1.67
N PRO A 375 20.96 -0.54 -2.33
CA PRO A 375 20.41 -1.72 -1.66
C PRO A 375 21.35 -2.35 -0.63
N GLU A 376 22.67 -2.34 -0.89
CA GLU A 376 23.69 -2.88 0.02
C GLU A 376 23.75 -2.13 1.37
N ASN A 377 23.22 -0.90 1.45
CA ASN A 377 23.22 -0.14 2.69
C ASN A 377 22.29 -0.75 3.76
N VAL A 378 21.43 -1.71 3.41
CA VAL A 378 20.62 -2.49 4.37
C VAL A 378 21.49 -3.18 5.43
N ASP A 379 22.73 -3.55 5.09
CA ASP A 379 23.69 -4.16 6.02
C ASP A 379 23.93 -3.30 7.27
N GLY A 380 23.82 -1.98 7.13
CA GLY A 380 23.91 -1.04 8.25
C GLY A 380 22.74 -1.14 9.21
N LEU A 381 21.51 -1.31 8.68
CA LEU A 381 20.30 -1.50 9.48
C LEU A 381 20.38 -2.81 10.26
N THR A 382 20.79 -3.89 9.58
CA THR A 382 21.02 -5.21 10.20
C THR A 382 22.09 -5.13 11.29
N TYR A 383 23.22 -4.45 11.03
CA TYR A 383 24.29 -4.29 12.01
C TYR A 383 23.83 -3.52 13.27
N ALA A 384 22.99 -2.51 13.09
CA ALA A 384 22.44 -1.67 14.14
C ALA A 384 21.36 -2.38 15.00
N GLY A 385 20.87 -3.53 14.55
CA GLY A 385 19.78 -4.27 15.18
C GLY A 385 18.44 -3.56 15.02
N ILE A 386 18.18 -2.99 13.83
CA ILE A 386 16.85 -2.51 13.45
C ILE A 386 16.00 -3.72 13.06
N ASP A 387 14.88 -3.91 13.74
CA ASP A 387 13.94 -5.01 13.50
C ASP A 387 12.83 -4.61 12.52
N ILE A 388 12.41 -3.34 12.60
CA ILE A 388 11.23 -2.83 11.91
C ILE A 388 11.50 -1.43 11.37
N VAL A 389 11.05 -1.15 10.15
CA VAL A 389 11.06 0.20 9.59
C VAL A 389 9.67 0.64 9.13
N THR A 390 9.31 1.88 9.44
CA THR A 390 8.24 2.55 8.70
C THR A 390 8.81 3.11 7.40
N LEU A 391 8.02 2.98 6.34
CA LEU A 391 8.24 3.60 5.04
C LEU A 391 7.26 4.76 4.81
N ALA A 392 6.39 5.07 5.77
CA ALA A 392 5.40 6.15 5.70
C ALA A 392 6.07 7.52 5.85
N ASN A 393 6.82 7.93 4.83
CA ASN A 393 7.49 9.21 4.74
C ASN A 393 7.35 9.79 3.34
N ASN A 394 7.80 11.02 3.17
CA ASN A 394 7.67 11.74 1.91
C ASN A 394 8.67 11.29 0.83
N HIS A 395 9.56 10.32 1.10
CA HIS A 395 10.69 9.96 0.23
C HIS A 395 10.69 8.52 -0.29
N ILE A 396 9.87 7.62 0.25
CA ILE A 396 9.78 6.23 -0.21
C ILE A 396 9.52 6.12 -1.73
N LEU A 397 8.83 7.11 -2.31
CA LEU A 397 8.45 7.14 -3.72
C LEU A 397 9.31 8.06 -4.58
N ASP A 398 10.49 8.47 -4.10
CA ASP A 398 11.46 9.24 -4.87
C ASP A 398 11.86 8.57 -6.18
N TYR A 399 11.79 7.24 -6.20
CA TYR A 399 12.09 6.38 -7.34
C TYR A 399 10.87 5.57 -7.77
N LEU A 400 9.69 6.17 -7.58
CA LEU A 400 8.39 5.63 -7.98
C LEU A 400 8.08 4.27 -7.33
N GLN A 401 7.00 3.64 -7.76
CA GLN A 401 6.59 2.32 -7.27
C GLN A 401 7.69 1.24 -7.41
N PRO A 402 8.48 1.16 -8.51
CA PRO A 402 9.58 0.21 -8.61
C PRO A 402 10.64 0.37 -7.51
N GLY A 403 10.97 1.61 -7.13
CA GLY A 403 11.93 1.88 -6.05
C GLY A 403 11.41 1.46 -4.67
N MET A 404 10.12 1.68 -4.41
CA MET A 404 9.46 1.19 -3.19
C MET A 404 9.47 -0.34 -3.12
N HIS A 405 9.12 -1.03 -4.21
CA HIS A 405 9.12 -2.50 -4.26
C HIS A 405 10.51 -3.10 -4.00
N GLU A 406 11.55 -2.54 -4.63
CA GLU A 406 12.92 -3.00 -4.40
C GLU A 406 13.34 -2.77 -2.95
N THR A 407 12.97 -1.64 -2.36
CA THR A 407 13.22 -1.34 -0.94
C THR A 407 12.55 -2.38 -0.03
N GLN A 408 11.27 -2.68 -0.23
CA GLN A 408 10.53 -3.69 0.55
C GLN A 408 11.16 -5.09 0.39
N TYR A 409 11.56 -5.46 -0.84
CA TYR A 409 12.26 -6.72 -1.10
C TYR A 409 13.59 -6.81 -0.35
N VAL A 410 14.40 -5.74 -0.39
CA VAL A 410 15.68 -5.66 0.31
C VAL A 410 15.49 -5.80 1.82
N LEU A 411 14.49 -5.15 2.40
CA LEU A 411 14.18 -5.23 3.83
C LEU A 411 13.73 -6.64 4.24
N ASN A 412 12.78 -7.22 3.49
CA ASN A 412 12.25 -8.54 3.76
C ASN A 412 13.33 -9.63 3.69
N THR A 413 14.21 -9.59 2.68
CA THR A 413 15.33 -10.56 2.54
C THR A 413 16.38 -10.45 3.65
N ASN A 414 16.37 -9.35 4.42
CA ASN A 414 17.23 -9.12 5.58
C ASN A 414 16.50 -9.30 6.93
N ASN A 415 15.27 -9.83 6.93
CA ASN A 415 14.41 -10.00 8.11
C ASN A 415 14.09 -8.68 8.84
N ILE A 416 14.00 -7.58 8.08
CA ILE A 416 13.53 -6.29 8.59
C ILE A 416 12.08 -6.12 8.12
N VAL A 417 11.16 -6.04 9.08
CA VAL A 417 9.74 -5.86 8.79
C VAL A 417 9.50 -4.42 8.36
N SER A 418 8.66 -4.20 7.35
CA SER A 418 8.35 -2.85 6.85
C SER A 418 6.86 -2.57 6.83
N PHE A 419 6.44 -1.33 7.10
CA PHE A 419 5.03 -0.92 7.11
C PHE A 419 4.80 0.53 6.68
N GLY A 420 3.55 0.88 6.39
CA GLY A 420 3.14 2.25 6.06
C GLY A 420 3.41 2.68 4.62
N ALA A 421 3.66 1.74 3.70
CA ALA A 421 3.71 1.97 2.27
C ALA A 421 3.29 0.70 1.51
N GLY A 422 2.59 0.84 0.39
CA GLY A 422 2.05 -0.27 -0.38
C GLY A 422 1.69 0.14 -1.81
N VAL A 423 1.38 -0.86 -2.65
CA VAL A 423 0.98 -0.68 -4.06
C VAL A 423 -0.35 0.02 -4.25
N ASN A 424 -1.16 0.05 -3.20
CA ASN A 424 -2.45 0.71 -3.11
C ASN A 424 -2.70 1.07 -1.63
N SER A 425 -3.70 1.90 -1.40
CA SER A 425 -4.17 2.30 -0.06
C SER A 425 -4.40 1.11 0.86
N TYR A 426 -5.12 0.08 0.39
CA TYR A 426 -5.38 -1.11 1.18
C TYR A 426 -4.08 -1.70 1.75
N LYS A 427 -3.06 -1.96 0.93
CA LYS A 427 -1.77 -2.51 1.37
C LYS A 427 -0.97 -1.52 2.22
N ALA A 428 -1.06 -0.22 1.95
CA ALA A 428 -0.34 0.80 2.71
C ALA A 428 -0.87 0.98 4.14
N TYR A 429 -2.18 0.78 4.34
CA TYR A 429 -2.86 0.90 5.65
C TYR A 429 -2.73 -0.33 6.54
N LEU A 430 -2.21 -1.44 6.02
CA LEU A 430 -2.02 -2.64 6.80
C LEU A 430 -1.02 -2.43 7.94
N PRO A 431 -1.31 -2.95 9.14
CA PRO A 431 -0.31 -3.01 10.18
C PRO A 431 0.80 -4.00 9.80
N ALA A 432 2.03 -3.72 10.24
CA ALA A 432 3.00 -4.79 10.42
C ALA A 432 2.82 -5.43 11.80
N PHE A 433 2.87 -6.75 11.85
CA PHE A 433 2.91 -7.49 13.09
C PHE A 433 4.33 -7.95 13.41
N TYR A 434 4.69 -7.90 14.70
CA TYR A 434 5.96 -8.40 15.18
C TYR A 434 5.79 -9.02 16.56
N SER A 435 6.22 -10.27 16.71
CA SER A 435 6.03 -11.05 17.92
C SER A 435 7.29 -11.05 18.78
N LYS A 436 7.15 -10.73 20.06
CA LYS A 436 8.26 -10.76 21.03
C LYS A 436 7.74 -11.10 22.42
N SER A 437 8.38 -12.08 23.05
CA SER A 437 8.05 -12.51 24.42
C SER A 437 6.56 -12.80 24.61
N GLY A 438 5.97 -13.60 23.70
CA GLY A 438 4.56 -13.99 23.80
C GLY A 438 3.54 -12.90 23.44
N VAL A 439 3.98 -11.69 23.06
CA VAL A 439 3.11 -10.58 22.65
C VAL A 439 3.34 -10.22 21.20
N VAL A 440 2.24 -10.03 20.47
CA VAL A 440 2.22 -9.55 19.08
C VAL A 440 1.99 -8.04 19.11
N PHE A 441 2.92 -7.28 18.54
CA PHE A 441 2.83 -5.83 18.41
C PHE A 441 2.37 -5.47 17.01
N ALA A 442 1.38 -4.59 16.91
CA ALA A 442 0.93 -4.00 15.64
C ALA A 442 1.57 -2.62 15.45
N PHE A 443 2.19 -2.40 14.29
CA PHE A 443 2.81 -1.14 13.91
C PHE A 443 2.05 -0.51 12.74
N LEU A 444 1.57 0.70 12.95
CA LEU A 444 0.87 1.50 11.95
C LEU A 444 1.72 2.72 11.59
N GLY A 445 1.84 2.97 10.29
CA GLY A 445 2.62 4.06 9.74
C GLY A 445 1.71 4.89 8.87
N ALA A 446 1.63 6.18 9.17
CA ALA A 446 0.88 7.12 8.36
C ALA A 446 1.77 8.33 8.11
N SER A 447 1.71 8.84 6.89
CA SER A 447 2.30 10.11 6.53
C SER A 447 1.17 11.06 6.19
N ASP A 448 1.05 12.16 6.94
CA ASP A 448 0.29 13.34 6.49
C ASP A 448 0.92 13.92 5.22
N ARG A 449 2.18 13.54 5.00
CA ARG A 449 2.86 13.66 3.73
C ARG A 449 2.40 12.59 2.74
N THR A 450 1.18 12.75 2.20
CA THR A 450 1.05 12.72 0.73
C THR A 450 2.02 13.76 0.10
N GLY A 451 2.30 14.77 0.93
CA GLY A 451 3.36 15.76 0.99
C GLY A 451 2.79 17.15 1.32
N GLN A 452 1.49 17.23 1.66
CA GLN A 452 0.58 18.37 1.73
C GLN A 452 0.84 19.54 2.73
N TYR A 453 2.06 19.78 3.23
CA TYR A 453 2.34 21.08 3.90
C TYR A 453 3.72 21.65 3.50
N ASN A 454 3.76 22.45 2.43
CA ASN A 454 4.95 22.85 1.65
C ASN A 454 5.44 21.80 0.64
N ASN A 455 4.53 21.10 -0.03
CA ASN A 455 4.88 20.32 -1.22
C ASN A 455 5.18 21.30 -2.36
N TYR A 456 6.47 21.58 -2.56
CA TYR A 456 6.96 22.66 -3.41
C TYR A 456 6.62 22.53 -4.91
N GLN A 457 5.93 21.47 -5.35
CA GLN A 457 5.82 21.08 -6.76
C GLN A 457 4.52 20.29 -6.99
N PRO A 458 3.90 20.35 -8.17
CA PRO A 458 2.52 19.92 -8.35
C PRO A 458 2.36 18.41 -8.21
N TYR A 459 1.49 18.01 -7.29
CA TYR A 459 1.03 16.64 -7.10
C TYR A 459 -0.25 16.49 -7.89
N LEU A 460 -0.07 16.36 -9.21
CA LEU A 460 -1.10 15.94 -10.11
C LEU A 460 -1.12 14.42 -10.12
N ASN A 461 -2.30 13.84 -10.33
CA ASN A 461 -2.59 12.44 -10.57
C ASN A 461 -3.28 11.78 -9.38
N ALA A 462 -4.41 11.16 -9.68
CA ALA A 462 -5.32 10.52 -8.77
C ALA A 462 -5.36 8.99 -8.99
N GLY A 463 -5.10 8.18 -7.97
CA GLY A 463 -5.91 7.00 -7.66
C GLY A 463 -5.38 6.09 -6.54
N PHE A 464 -6.24 5.13 -6.15
CA PHE A 464 -6.30 4.12 -5.06
C PHE A 464 -5.05 3.59 -4.35
#